data_AF-A0A813C1Z6-F1
#
_entry.id   AF-A0A813C1Z6-F1
#
_cell.length_a   1.000
_cell.length_b   1.000
_cell.length_c   1.000
_cell.angle_alpha   90.00
_cell.angle_beta   90.00
_cell.angle_gamma   90.00
#
_symmetry.space_group_name_H-M   'P 1'
#
loop_
_entity.id
_entity.type
_entity.pdbx_description
1 polymer ?
#
loop_
_entity_poly.entity_id
_entity_poly.type
_entity_poly.pdbx_seq_one_letter_code
_entity_poly.pdbx_strand_id
1 'polypeptide(L)'
;MQPQKRQRLDTGLSLAQVIRCFGSPEPPSQEGCDATRVAEEELQTKEEDVNTEEVVKEELQPEVEEENEDAQEYLKEELEWKEEAEEEVLMQKEEEVDIYSQSTAAGISCASHSLSQESWQPFSQDSDATEHGLQLVDAPGMQEPRGSFTNLRQEEKDRFLTVSEDLEKEIGMKPFYTFDARTSRDDLKKLVHTFFSRYRQTESEDHYYETERFFQNHQWWFATTLITPSFYQRSFRGEPMLHSNMAETSACRKFLEDTAAREAARNLPPPSRVLRRYITGMLNRDWKNDMLQRGICPKRVQQDAVQALSDKLRSMGCRLALWDDNA
;
A
#
# COMPACT_ATOMS: atom_id res chain seq x y z
N MET A 1 34.51 36.47 32.40
CA MET A 1 35.85 35.93 32.74
C MET A 1 35.62 34.70 33.61
N GLN A 2 35.96 33.45 33.31
CA GLN A 2 36.93 32.79 32.42
C GLN A 2 36.28 31.56 31.75
N PRO A 3 36.78 31.05 30.61
CA PRO A 3 36.24 29.84 29.97
C PRO A 3 36.90 28.54 30.50
N GLN A 4 36.09 27.51 30.72
CA GLN A 4 36.55 26.16 31.05
C GLN A 4 37.23 25.50 29.83
N LYS A 5 38.48 25.08 30.04
CA LYS A 5 39.33 24.41 29.06
C LYS A 5 38.83 22.99 28.77
N ARG A 6 38.64 22.68 27.48
CA ARG A 6 38.49 21.33 26.94
C ARG A 6 39.80 20.57 27.13
N GLN A 7 39.77 19.41 27.77
CA GLN A 7 40.86 18.44 27.75
C GLN A 7 40.76 17.62 26.46
N ARG A 8 41.79 17.74 25.61
CA ARG A 8 42.06 16.79 24.52
C ARG A 8 42.77 15.58 25.12
N LEU A 9 42.26 14.38 24.85
CA LEU A 9 43.00 13.15 25.04
C LEU A 9 43.79 12.89 23.75
N ASP A 10 45.11 13.06 23.84
CA ASP A 10 46.07 12.64 22.83
C ASP A 10 46.25 11.12 22.95
N THR A 11 45.52 10.35 22.15
CA THR A 11 45.89 8.96 21.86
C THR A 11 46.71 8.93 20.58
N GLY A 12 48.02 9.11 20.75
CA GLY A 12 49.01 8.88 19.71
C GLY A 12 49.07 7.40 19.36
N LEU A 13 48.30 6.99 18.34
CA LEU A 13 48.50 5.74 17.62
C LEU A 13 48.45 6.05 16.12
N SER A 14 49.58 5.81 15.46
CA SER A 14 49.75 5.96 14.02
C SER A 14 48.97 4.89 13.26
N LEU A 15 48.16 5.32 12.29
CA LEU A 15 47.37 4.49 11.37
C LEU A 15 48.21 3.46 10.58
N ALA A 16 49.53 3.61 10.56
CA ALA A 16 50.45 2.72 9.84
C ALA A 16 50.83 1.43 10.60
N GLN A 17 50.43 1.25 11.85
CA GLN A 17 50.78 0.07 12.67
C GLN A 17 49.66 -0.98 12.83
N VAL A 18 48.47 -0.75 12.26
CA VAL A 18 47.34 -1.70 12.38
C VAL A 18 47.23 -2.67 11.17
N ILE A 19 48.01 -2.48 10.10
CA ILE A 19 47.88 -3.26 8.84
C ILE A 19 48.92 -4.40 8.73
N ARG A 20 49.49 -4.89 9.84
CA ARG A 20 50.39 -6.06 9.81
C ARG A 20 50.10 -7.03 10.94
N CYS A 21 49.02 -7.79 10.83
CA CYS A 21 48.83 -9.11 11.44
C CYS A 21 47.60 -9.73 10.78
N PHE A 22 47.63 -11.05 10.51
CA PHE A 22 46.71 -11.86 9.69
C PHE A 22 46.94 -11.68 8.17
N GLY A 23 47.54 -12.59 7.41
CA GLY A 23 47.79 -14.02 7.59
C GLY A 23 47.49 -14.70 6.24
N SER A 24 48.47 -14.74 5.34
CA SER A 24 48.39 -15.44 4.06
C SER A 24 48.50 -16.96 4.25
N PRO A 25 47.65 -17.78 3.61
CA PRO A 25 47.95 -19.18 3.36
C PRO A 25 48.75 -19.35 2.05
N GLU A 26 49.81 -20.13 2.12
CA GLU A 26 50.63 -20.62 0.99
C GLU A 26 49.82 -21.42 -0.05
N PRO A 27 50.26 -21.42 -1.32
CA PRO A 27 49.74 -22.31 -2.34
C PRO A 27 50.43 -23.69 -2.31
N PRO A 28 49.73 -24.79 -2.65
CA PRO A 28 50.39 -26.07 -2.85
C PRO A 28 51.12 -26.15 -4.20
N SER A 29 52.27 -26.79 -4.08
CA SER A 29 53.27 -27.28 -5.03
C SER A 29 52.80 -27.81 -6.39
N GLN A 30 53.66 -27.53 -7.38
CA GLN A 30 53.74 -28.06 -8.74
C GLN A 30 53.95 -29.57 -8.83
N GLU A 31 53.17 -30.22 -9.68
CA GLU A 31 53.54 -31.32 -10.61
C GLU A 31 52.71 -31.01 -11.89
N GLY A 32 53.25 -30.67 -13.05
CA GLY A 32 54.19 -31.45 -13.87
C GLY A 32 53.38 -32.23 -14.92
N CYS A 33 53.13 -31.66 -16.11
CA CYS A 33 52.86 -32.41 -17.35
C CYS A 33 52.94 -31.51 -18.59
N ASP A 34 53.50 -32.10 -19.63
CA ASP A 34 54.07 -31.52 -20.84
C ASP A 34 53.10 -31.01 -21.90
N ALA A 35 53.61 -30.02 -22.64
CA ALA A 35 53.51 -29.76 -24.07
C ALA A 35 52.28 -30.25 -24.86
N THR A 36 51.57 -29.31 -25.50
CA THR A 36 51.49 -29.31 -26.97
C THR A 36 51.28 -27.87 -27.49
N ARG A 37 52.13 -27.49 -28.46
CA ARG A 37 51.99 -26.33 -29.35
C ARG A 37 50.67 -26.40 -30.13
N VAL A 38 50.16 -25.24 -30.58
CA VAL A 38 49.96 -24.89 -32.01
C VAL A 38 49.12 -23.60 -32.16
N ALA A 39 49.58 -22.79 -33.11
CA ALA A 39 48.92 -21.75 -33.92
C ALA A 39 48.45 -20.44 -33.26
N GLU A 40 49.32 -19.45 -33.41
CA GLU A 40 48.98 -18.09 -33.81
C GLU A 40 48.13 -18.11 -35.10
N GLU A 41 47.02 -17.40 -35.11
CA GLU A 41 46.50 -16.75 -36.31
C GLU A 41 46.01 -15.36 -35.91
N GLU A 42 46.81 -14.37 -36.29
CA GLU A 42 46.38 -13.00 -36.56
C GLU A 42 45.26 -13.04 -37.61
N LEU A 43 44.29 -12.12 -37.53
CA LEU A 43 43.89 -11.28 -38.68
C LEU A 43 42.76 -10.31 -38.32
N GLN A 44 43.06 -9.04 -38.63
CA GLN A 44 42.18 -8.04 -39.22
C GLN A 44 41.04 -7.42 -38.38
N THR A 45 41.43 -6.30 -37.78
CA THR A 45 40.80 -4.99 -37.96
C THR A 45 39.98 -4.83 -39.25
N LYS A 46 38.69 -4.48 -39.10
CA LYS A 46 37.98 -3.62 -40.04
C LYS A 46 37.24 -2.54 -39.27
N GLU A 47 37.77 -1.34 -39.40
CA GLU A 47 37.07 -0.07 -39.27
C GLU A 47 35.96 -0.04 -40.33
N GLU A 48 34.76 0.36 -39.93
CA GLU A 48 33.80 0.96 -40.86
C GLU A 48 33.28 2.26 -40.25
N ASP A 49 33.57 3.33 -40.99
CA ASP A 49 33.20 4.71 -40.80
C ASP A 49 31.69 4.91 -40.96
N VAL A 50 31.18 5.80 -40.10
CA VAL A 50 30.28 6.93 -40.37
C VAL A 50 29.15 6.72 -41.39
N ASN A 51 27.91 6.73 -40.89
CA ASN A 51 26.89 7.57 -41.53
C ASN A 51 25.98 8.23 -40.48
N THR A 52 26.29 9.50 -40.20
CA THR A 52 25.39 10.48 -39.61
C THR A 52 24.40 10.95 -40.66
N GLU A 53 23.14 10.53 -40.56
CA GLU A 53 22.02 11.29 -41.13
C GLU A 53 21.14 11.83 -40.00
N GLU A 54 21.26 13.15 -39.89
CA GLU A 54 20.45 14.11 -39.20
C GLU A 54 18.99 14.01 -39.71
N VAL A 55 18.06 13.58 -38.85
CA VAL A 55 16.63 13.83 -39.06
C VAL A 55 16.13 14.60 -37.84
N VAL A 56 16.23 15.92 -37.95
CA VAL A 56 15.46 16.87 -37.17
C VAL A 56 13.99 16.68 -37.54
N LYS A 57 13.21 16.11 -36.61
CA LYS A 57 11.77 16.32 -36.55
C LYS A 57 11.45 17.06 -35.26
N GLU A 58 11.36 18.36 -35.45
CA GLU A 58 10.81 19.36 -34.58
C GLU A 58 9.28 19.14 -34.41
N GLU A 59 8.80 19.43 -33.20
CA GLU A 59 7.42 19.73 -32.81
C GLU A 59 6.31 18.69 -33.03
N LEU A 60 5.81 18.12 -31.93
CA LEU A 60 4.51 18.49 -31.33
C LEU A 60 4.29 17.68 -30.06
N GLN A 61 4.16 18.38 -28.93
CA GLN A 61 3.69 17.82 -27.65
C GLN A 61 2.23 17.37 -27.78
N PRO A 62 1.82 16.29 -27.10
CA PRO A 62 0.53 16.23 -26.44
C PRO A 62 0.78 16.17 -24.92
N GLU A 63 0.86 17.35 -24.30
CA GLU A 63 0.40 17.46 -22.92
C GLU A 63 -1.14 17.43 -22.97
N VAL A 64 -1.79 16.89 -21.93
CA VAL A 64 -3.24 16.64 -21.79
C VAL A 64 -3.69 15.20 -22.12
N GLU A 65 -3.17 14.20 -21.40
CA GLU A 65 -3.92 12.95 -21.13
C GLU A 65 -3.86 12.47 -19.66
N GLU A 66 -2.96 12.99 -18.82
CA GLU A 66 -2.81 12.54 -17.41
C GLU A 66 -3.95 12.98 -16.46
N GLU A 67 -4.77 13.98 -16.80
CA GLU A 67 -5.91 14.37 -15.94
C GLU A 67 -7.15 13.46 -16.09
N ASN A 68 -7.13 12.48 -17.00
CA ASN A 68 -8.29 11.63 -17.27
C ASN A 68 -8.24 10.27 -16.57
N GLU A 69 -7.07 9.81 -16.11
CA GLU A 69 -6.95 8.55 -15.36
C GLU A 69 -7.45 8.72 -13.91
N ASP A 70 -7.08 9.82 -13.25
CA ASP A 70 -7.57 10.15 -11.90
C ASP A 70 -9.09 10.36 -11.87
N ALA A 71 -9.66 10.97 -12.92
CA ALA A 71 -11.12 11.16 -13.04
C ALA A 71 -11.86 9.82 -13.26
N GLN A 72 -11.25 8.86 -13.95
CA GLN A 72 -11.81 7.53 -14.16
C GLN A 72 -11.70 6.64 -12.93
N GLU A 73 -10.62 6.76 -12.15
CA GLU A 73 -10.48 6.11 -10.84
C GLU A 73 -11.53 6.65 -9.85
N TYR A 74 -11.78 7.97 -9.88
CA TYR A 74 -12.80 8.60 -9.04
C TYR A 74 -14.24 8.15 -9.37
N LEU A 75 -14.54 7.98 -10.67
CA LEU A 75 -15.84 7.43 -11.11
C LEU A 75 -16.00 5.95 -10.74
N LYS A 76 -14.91 5.19 -10.73
CA LYS A 76 -14.90 3.78 -10.36
C LYS A 76 -15.13 3.60 -8.86
N GLU A 77 -14.48 4.41 -8.02
CA GLU A 77 -14.76 4.46 -6.58
C GLU A 77 -16.21 4.90 -6.33
N GLU A 78 -16.74 5.92 -7.01
CA GLU A 78 -18.13 6.36 -6.78
C GLU A 78 -19.18 5.26 -7.11
N LEU A 79 -18.90 4.42 -8.11
CA LEU A 79 -19.73 3.28 -8.47
C LEU A 79 -19.68 2.16 -7.42
N GLU A 80 -18.50 1.83 -6.90
CA GLU A 80 -18.32 0.81 -5.86
C GLU A 80 -19.05 1.21 -4.55
N TRP A 81 -19.02 2.49 -4.18
CA TRP A 81 -19.76 2.99 -3.02
C TRP A 81 -21.27 3.01 -3.17
N LYS A 82 -21.79 3.13 -4.41
CA LYS A 82 -23.23 3.04 -4.67
C LYS A 82 -23.71 1.59 -4.59
N GLU A 83 -22.91 0.66 -5.10
CA GLU A 83 -23.22 -0.78 -5.07
C GLU A 83 -23.20 -1.32 -3.62
N GLU A 84 -22.19 -0.97 -2.81
CA GLU A 84 -22.11 -1.39 -1.40
C GLU A 84 -23.26 -0.80 -0.55
N ALA A 85 -23.69 0.43 -0.84
CA ALA A 85 -24.84 1.06 -0.17
C ALA A 85 -26.18 0.42 -0.57
N GLU A 86 -26.34 -0.02 -1.82
CA GLU A 86 -27.54 -0.72 -2.26
C GLU A 86 -27.61 -2.15 -1.67
N GLU A 87 -26.49 -2.84 -1.54
CA GLU A 87 -26.42 -4.17 -0.91
C GLU A 87 -26.73 -4.10 0.60
N GLU A 88 -26.26 -3.06 1.31
CA GLU A 88 -26.58 -2.85 2.73
C GLU A 88 -28.08 -2.54 2.95
N VAL A 89 -28.71 -1.79 2.03
CA VAL A 89 -30.17 -1.54 2.05
C VAL A 89 -30.97 -2.82 1.75
N LEU A 90 -30.46 -3.68 0.87
CA LEU A 90 -31.10 -4.96 0.53
C LEU A 90 -31.08 -5.91 1.74
N MET A 91 -29.94 -6.04 2.42
CA MET A 91 -29.79 -6.89 3.60
C MET A 91 -30.69 -6.43 4.77
N GLN A 92 -30.84 -5.12 4.98
CA GLN A 92 -31.74 -4.58 6.00
C GLN A 92 -33.22 -4.83 5.69
N LYS A 93 -33.60 -4.85 4.41
CA LYS A 93 -34.98 -5.20 4.00
C LYS A 93 -35.27 -6.68 4.20
N GLU A 94 -34.29 -7.57 3.99
CA GLU A 94 -34.47 -9.01 4.23
C GLU A 94 -34.62 -9.31 5.74
N GLU A 95 -33.88 -8.61 6.59
CA GLU A 95 -33.97 -8.75 8.05
C GLU A 95 -35.32 -8.25 8.61
N GLU A 96 -35.94 -7.23 8.00
CA GLU A 96 -37.26 -6.72 8.41
C GLU A 96 -38.42 -7.66 8.03
N VAL A 97 -38.27 -8.47 6.97
CA VAL A 97 -39.28 -9.46 6.54
C VAL A 97 -39.33 -10.69 7.45
N ASP A 98 -38.21 -11.06 8.08
CA ASP A 98 -38.14 -12.20 9.00
C ASP A 98 -38.79 -11.92 10.37
N ILE A 99 -38.81 -10.66 10.80
CA ILE A 99 -39.45 -10.25 12.07
C ILE A 99 -41.00 -10.32 11.95
N TYR A 100 -41.55 -10.06 10.76
CA TYR A 100 -43.00 -10.15 10.53
C TYR A 100 -43.49 -11.60 10.41
N SER A 101 -42.62 -12.53 9.99
CA SER A 101 -42.96 -13.94 9.79
C SER A 101 -42.97 -14.77 11.08
N GLN A 102 -42.34 -14.30 12.17
CA GLN A 102 -42.34 -15.00 13.46
C GLN A 102 -43.45 -14.56 14.43
N SER A 103 -44.25 -13.55 14.07
CA SER A 103 -45.36 -13.06 14.91
C SER A 103 -46.68 -13.83 14.75
N THR A 104 -46.73 -14.90 13.95
CA THR A 104 -47.96 -15.73 13.74
C THR A 104 -47.95 -17.09 14.45
N ALA A 105 -46.93 -17.42 15.26
CA ALA A 105 -46.82 -18.71 15.94
C ALA A 105 -47.22 -18.72 17.44
N ALA A 106 -47.79 -17.63 17.97
CA ALA A 106 -48.34 -17.58 19.33
C ALA A 106 -49.87 -17.41 19.29
N GLY A 107 -50.58 -18.53 19.47
CA GLY A 107 -52.03 -18.57 19.45
C GLY A 107 -52.67 -17.71 20.54
N ILE A 108 -53.47 -16.72 20.10
CA ILE A 108 -54.51 -16.11 20.92
C ILE A 108 -55.80 -16.12 20.12
N SER A 109 -56.72 -16.96 20.60
CA SER A 109 -58.11 -17.09 20.19
C SER A 109 -58.88 -15.78 20.43
N CYS A 110 -59.66 -15.32 19.44
CA CYS A 110 -61.04 -14.83 19.63
C CYS A 110 -61.70 -14.37 18.31
N ALA A 111 -62.83 -15.01 17.99
CA ALA A 111 -64.07 -14.47 17.42
C ALA A 111 -64.06 -13.59 16.15
N SER A 112 -64.50 -14.21 15.06
CA SER A 112 -65.54 -13.80 14.10
C SER A 112 -65.94 -12.32 13.97
N HIS A 113 -65.69 -11.74 12.79
CA HIS A 113 -66.59 -10.84 12.03
C HIS A 113 -66.05 -10.80 10.57
N SER A 114 -66.63 -11.55 9.63
CA SER A 114 -67.66 -11.11 8.67
C SER A 114 -67.35 -9.76 8.01
N LEU A 115 -66.89 -9.76 6.75
CA LEU A 115 -67.54 -9.08 5.61
C LEU A 115 -66.62 -8.97 4.36
N SER A 116 -67.28 -9.26 3.23
CA SER A 116 -67.07 -8.70 1.90
C SER A 116 -65.91 -9.18 1.04
N GLN A 117 -66.27 -10.22 0.28
CA GLN A 117 -65.76 -10.64 -1.00
C GLN A 117 -66.27 -9.67 -2.10
N GLU A 118 -65.39 -8.91 -2.73
CA GLU A 118 -65.64 -8.18 -3.99
C GLU A 118 -64.31 -8.13 -4.76
N SER A 119 -64.18 -8.96 -5.80
CA SER A 119 -64.53 -8.66 -7.20
C SER A 119 -63.32 -8.07 -7.95
N TRP A 120 -62.50 -8.98 -8.47
CA TRP A 120 -61.49 -8.65 -9.45
C TRP A 120 -62.16 -8.32 -10.79
N GLN A 121 -62.02 -7.09 -11.25
CA GLN A 121 -62.17 -6.73 -12.66
C GLN A 121 -60.88 -6.07 -13.15
N PRO A 122 -60.37 -6.45 -14.35
CA PRO A 122 -59.22 -5.82 -14.95
C PRO A 122 -59.66 -4.58 -15.72
N PHE A 123 -59.10 -3.42 -15.38
CA PHE A 123 -59.24 -2.21 -16.19
C PHE A 123 -58.03 -2.11 -17.13
N SER A 124 -58.30 -2.23 -18.43
CA SER A 124 -57.45 -1.72 -19.49
C SER A 124 -57.85 -0.27 -19.74
N GLN A 125 -56.91 0.69 -19.72
CA GLN A 125 -56.76 1.70 -20.77
C GLN A 125 -55.58 2.64 -20.50
N ASP A 126 -54.68 2.67 -21.48
CA ASP A 126 -53.95 3.80 -22.05
C ASP A 126 -54.02 5.14 -21.28
N SER A 127 -52.85 5.64 -20.88
CA SER A 127 -52.55 7.08 -20.79
C SER A 127 -51.04 7.28 -20.74
N ASP A 128 -50.53 7.87 -21.82
CA ASP A 128 -49.29 8.64 -21.99
C ASP A 128 -48.24 8.57 -20.88
N ALA A 129 -47.13 7.92 -21.21
CA ALA A 129 -45.83 8.11 -20.60
C ALA A 129 -45.36 9.56 -20.87
N THR A 130 -45.81 10.48 -20.04
CA THR A 130 -45.13 11.76 -19.84
C THR A 130 -44.01 11.50 -18.85
N GLU A 131 -42.79 11.52 -19.36
CA GLU A 131 -41.55 11.61 -18.59
C GLU A 131 -41.64 12.83 -17.65
N HIS A 132 -42.20 12.62 -16.46
CA HIS A 132 -41.84 13.43 -15.31
C HIS A 132 -40.48 12.94 -14.83
N GLY A 133 -39.45 13.33 -15.59
CA GLY A 133 -38.13 13.49 -15.02
C GLY A 133 -38.31 14.24 -13.72
N LEU A 134 -37.87 13.62 -12.64
CA LEU A 134 -37.67 14.28 -11.36
C LEU A 134 -36.62 15.36 -11.61
N GLN A 135 -37.07 16.52 -12.10
CA GLN A 135 -36.34 17.77 -11.98
C GLN A 135 -36.25 17.99 -10.47
N LEU A 136 -35.12 17.53 -9.93
CA LEU A 136 -34.57 17.98 -8.68
C LEU A 136 -34.56 19.51 -8.79
N VAL A 137 -35.58 20.13 -8.22
CA VAL A 137 -35.66 21.58 -8.13
C VAL A 137 -34.46 21.97 -7.28
N ASP A 138 -33.43 22.51 -7.92
CA ASP A 138 -32.30 23.15 -7.26
C ASP A 138 -32.88 24.22 -6.33
N ALA A 139 -33.02 23.88 -5.05
CA ALA A 139 -33.46 24.79 -4.03
C ALA A 139 -32.44 25.93 -3.96
N PRO A 140 -32.80 27.18 -4.31
CA PRO A 140 -31.86 28.28 -4.29
C PRO A 140 -31.54 28.59 -2.83
N GLY A 141 -30.33 28.24 -2.38
CA GLY A 141 -29.83 28.64 -1.06
C GLY A 141 -29.22 27.55 -0.19
N MET A 142 -29.14 26.29 -0.63
CA MET A 142 -28.28 25.30 0.04
C MET A 142 -26.82 25.66 -0.25
N GLN A 143 -26.22 26.50 0.61
CA GLN A 143 -24.77 26.70 0.59
C GLN A 143 -24.11 25.33 0.74
N GLU A 144 -23.22 24.99 -0.19
CA GLU A 144 -22.41 23.79 -0.06
C GLU A 144 -21.71 23.81 1.29
N PRO A 145 -21.74 22.70 2.06
CA PRO A 145 -21.05 22.62 3.33
C PRO A 145 -19.54 22.78 3.08
N ARG A 146 -18.99 23.96 3.41
CA ARG A 146 -17.57 24.28 3.22
C ARG A 146 -16.71 23.91 4.43
N GLY A 147 -17.31 23.62 5.57
CA GLY A 147 -16.59 23.30 6.79
C GLY A 147 -15.77 21.99 6.68
N SER A 148 -14.61 21.97 7.35
CA SER A 148 -13.68 20.84 7.40
C SER A 148 -13.46 20.36 8.84
N PHE A 149 -12.51 19.43 9.05
CA PHE A 149 -12.13 18.95 10.38
C PHE A 149 -11.75 20.07 11.34
N THR A 150 -11.21 21.18 10.82
CA THR A 150 -10.86 22.35 11.64
C THR A 150 -12.06 22.98 12.34
N ASN A 151 -13.27 22.87 11.77
CA ASN A 151 -14.53 23.41 12.30
C ASN A 151 -15.19 22.51 13.35
N LEU A 152 -14.64 21.32 13.61
CA LEU A 152 -15.10 20.45 14.69
C LEU A 152 -14.67 21.00 16.06
N ARG A 153 -15.46 20.68 17.09
CA ARG A 153 -15.12 20.95 18.48
C ARG A 153 -13.91 20.10 18.90
N GLN A 154 -13.20 20.52 19.94
CA GLN A 154 -11.99 19.81 20.37
C GLN A 154 -12.31 18.39 20.81
N GLU A 155 -13.42 18.17 21.51
CA GLU A 155 -13.82 16.85 21.99
C GLU A 155 -14.14 15.89 20.83
N GLU A 156 -14.67 16.43 19.72
CA GLU A 156 -14.94 15.68 18.49
C GLU A 156 -13.63 15.26 17.80
N LYS A 157 -12.65 16.18 17.75
CA LYS A 157 -11.31 15.89 17.22
C LYS A 157 -10.60 14.85 18.08
N ASP A 158 -10.65 14.99 19.40
CA ASP A 158 -10.01 14.07 20.33
C ASP A 158 -10.54 12.64 20.20
N ARG A 159 -11.83 12.48 19.89
CA ARG A 159 -12.41 11.15 19.58
C ARG A 159 -11.73 10.51 18.38
N PHE A 160 -11.62 11.21 17.24
CA PHE A 160 -10.94 10.66 16.05
C PHE A 160 -9.47 10.35 16.28
N LEU A 161 -8.82 11.15 17.12
CA LEU A 161 -7.41 10.98 17.43
C LEU A 161 -7.18 9.94 18.52
N THR A 162 -8.21 9.38 19.16
CA THR A 162 -8.03 8.32 20.15
C THR A 162 -7.59 7.04 19.42
N VAL A 163 -6.39 6.54 19.72
CA VAL A 163 -5.90 5.29 19.12
C VAL A 163 -6.49 4.15 19.97
N SER A 164 -7.34 3.32 19.38
CA SER A 164 -7.89 2.16 20.08
C SER A 164 -6.82 1.07 20.23
N GLU A 165 -6.97 0.19 21.23
CA GLU A 165 -6.09 -0.97 21.39
C GLU A 165 -6.03 -1.84 20.13
N ASP A 166 -7.13 -1.93 19.38
CA ASP A 166 -7.18 -2.70 18.14
C ASP A 166 -6.36 -2.04 17.02
N LEU A 167 -6.36 -0.71 16.94
CA LEU A 167 -5.52 0.00 15.99
C LEU A 167 -4.03 -0.07 16.40
N GLU A 168 -3.73 -0.03 17.69
CA GLU A 168 -2.37 -0.23 18.21
C GLU A 168 -1.83 -1.63 17.88
N LYS A 169 -2.67 -2.68 17.94
CA LYS A 169 -2.29 -4.06 17.57
C LYS A 169 -1.94 -4.23 16.09
N GLU A 170 -2.39 -3.30 15.24
CA GLU A 170 -2.09 -3.26 13.80
C GLU A 170 -0.81 -2.46 13.49
N ILE A 171 -0.24 -1.75 14.46
CA ILE A 171 1.07 -1.11 14.31
C ILE A 171 2.14 -2.18 14.17
N GLY A 172 3.03 -1.96 13.20
CA GLY A 172 4.06 -2.88 12.81
C GLY A 172 3.55 -4.08 12.01
N MET A 173 4.49 -4.93 11.61
CA MET A 173 4.21 -6.15 10.86
C MET A 173 4.59 -7.38 11.66
N LYS A 174 3.57 -8.06 12.21
CA LYS A 174 3.77 -9.27 13.03
C LYS A 174 4.60 -10.37 12.38
N PRO A 175 4.28 -10.76 11.14
CA PRO A 175 5.04 -11.81 10.46
C PRO A 175 6.51 -11.46 10.23
N PHE A 176 6.87 -10.17 10.22
CA PHE A 176 8.22 -9.70 9.95
C PHE A 176 9.19 -10.04 11.10
N TYR A 177 8.70 -10.08 12.34
CA TYR A 177 9.51 -10.41 13.52
C TYR A 177 9.33 -11.85 14.01
N THR A 178 8.27 -12.54 13.61
CA THR A 178 8.12 -13.99 13.83
C THR A 178 8.63 -14.81 12.66
N PHE A 179 9.34 -14.18 11.71
CA PHE A 179 9.88 -14.84 10.54
C PHE A 179 10.67 -16.09 10.96
N ASP A 180 10.13 -17.25 10.61
CA ASP A 180 10.73 -18.54 10.85
C ASP A 180 11.22 -19.15 9.54
N ALA A 181 12.23 -20.01 9.60
CA ALA A 181 12.74 -20.71 8.41
C ALA A 181 11.69 -21.63 7.74
N ARG A 182 10.49 -21.76 8.33
CA ARG A 182 9.38 -22.59 7.86
C ARG A 182 8.32 -21.79 7.08
N THR A 183 8.38 -20.46 7.08
CA THR A 183 7.47 -19.62 6.30
C THR A 183 7.59 -20.01 4.82
N SER A 184 6.46 -20.19 4.12
CA SER A 184 6.49 -20.69 2.74
C SER A 184 7.12 -19.68 1.78
N ARG A 185 7.50 -20.15 0.58
CA ARG A 185 8.18 -19.32 -0.43
C ARG A 185 7.31 -18.18 -0.94
N ASP A 186 6.03 -18.47 -1.19
CA ASP A 186 5.09 -17.47 -1.70
C ASP A 186 4.72 -16.44 -0.63
N ASP A 187 4.83 -16.82 0.65
CA ASP A 187 4.61 -15.91 1.76
C ASP A 187 5.73 -14.86 1.86
N LEU A 188 6.98 -15.22 1.58
CA LEU A 188 8.12 -14.30 1.66
C LEU A 188 7.95 -13.09 0.73
N LYS A 189 7.57 -13.32 -0.54
CA LYS A 189 7.33 -12.24 -1.50
C LYS A 189 6.15 -11.36 -1.08
N LYS A 190 5.06 -11.97 -0.59
CA LYS A 190 3.91 -11.24 -0.07
C LYS A 190 4.26 -10.38 1.14
N LEU A 191 5.15 -10.84 2.03
CA LEU A 191 5.62 -10.06 3.17
C LEU A 191 6.43 -8.84 2.74
N VAL A 192 7.34 -9.00 1.77
CA VAL A 192 8.08 -7.88 1.18
C VAL A 192 7.12 -6.88 0.54
N HIS A 193 6.18 -7.36 -0.28
CA HIS A 193 5.19 -6.49 -0.91
C HIS A 193 4.32 -5.76 0.12
N THR A 194 3.86 -6.44 1.16
CA THR A 194 3.07 -5.83 2.24
C THR A 194 3.87 -4.78 3.01
N PHE A 195 5.17 -5.02 3.23
CA PHE A 195 6.06 -4.03 3.82
C PHE A 195 6.11 -2.76 2.98
N PHE A 196 6.40 -2.87 1.68
CA PHE A 196 6.53 -1.71 0.80
C PHE A 196 5.21 -0.97 0.61
N SER A 197 4.10 -1.70 0.46
CA SER A 197 2.75 -1.11 0.39
C SER A 197 2.43 -0.29 1.63
N ARG A 198 2.76 -0.78 2.83
CA ARG A 198 2.55 -0.01 4.08
C ARG A 198 3.55 1.11 4.29
N TYR A 199 4.81 0.89 3.90
CA TYR A 199 5.89 1.85 4.11
C TYR A 199 5.81 3.05 3.17
N ARG A 200 5.34 2.85 1.93
CA ARG A 200 5.12 3.93 0.96
C ARG A 200 3.69 4.49 0.99
N GLN A 201 2.72 3.71 1.47
CA GLN A 201 1.28 4.01 1.42
C GLN A 201 0.71 4.20 0.01
N THR A 202 1.34 3.57 -1.00
CA THR A 202 0.89 3.57 -2.39
C THR A 202 0.53 2.15 -2.83
N GLU A 203 -0.32 2.04 -3.85
CA GLU A 203 -0.65 0.76 -4.48
C GLU A 203 0.37 0.36 -5.57
N SER A 204 1.20 1.32 -6.02
CA SER A 204 2.26 1.07 -6.98
C SER A 204 3.41 0.24 -6.41
N GLU A 205 3.91 -0.71 -7.20
CA GLU A 205 5.07 -1.51 -6.83
C GLU A 205 6.33 -0.63 -6.73
N ASP A 206 6.94 -0.67 -5.55
CA ASP A 206 8.11 0.12 -5.21
C ASP A 206 9.41 -0.70 -5.13
N HIS A 207 9.35 -1.97 -5.51
CA HIS A 207 10.51 -2.85 -5.50
C HIS A 207 10.46 -3.73 -6.73
N TYR A 208 11.64 -4.13 -7.21
CA TYR A 208 11.75 -5.02 -8.35
C TYR A 208 12.94 -5.97 -8.18
N TYR A 209 12.97 -7.00 -9.01
CA TYR A 209 13.99 -8.04 -8.98
C TYR A 209 14.87 -7.94 -10.21
N GLU A 210 16.18 -7.85 -10.01
CA GLU A 210 17.17 -7.97 -11.06
C GLU A 210 17.81 -9.37 -10.98
N THR A 211 17.61 -10.20 -12.02
CA THR A 211 18.10 -11.58 -12.02
C THR A 211 19.22 -11.77 -13.04
N GLU A 212 20.38 -12.14 -12.54
CA GLU A 212 21.54 -12.57 -13.33
C GLU A 212 21.48 -14.09 -13.53
N ARG A 213 21.68 -14.54 -14.77
CA ARG A 213 21.84 -15.97 -15.10
C ARG A 213 23.28 -16.27 -15.47
N PHE A 214 23.83 -17.36 -14.97
CA PHE A 214 25.19 -17.80 -15.30
C PHE A 214 25.29 -19.32 -15.31
N PHE A 215 26.29 -19.83 -16.03
CA PHE A 215 26.49 -21.26 -16.20
C PHE A 215 27.66 -21.74 -15.34
N GLN A 216 27.41 -22.68 -14.42
CA GLN A 216 28.40 -23.22 -13.49
C GLN A 216 28.17 -24.71 -13.28
N ASN A 217 29.23 -25.52 -13.22
CA ASN A 217 29.16 -26.97 -12.98
C ASN A 217 28.19 -27.70 -13.94
N HIS A 218 28.21 -27.32 -15.21
CA HIS A 218 27.31 -27.86 -16.25
C HIS A 218 25.81 -27.62 -16.00
N GLN A 219 25.45 -26.64 -15.16
CA GLN A 219 24.07 -26.28 -14.86
C GLN A 219 23.88 -24.75 -14.91
N TRP A 220 22.66 -24.32 -15.21
CA TRP A 220 22.28 -22.91 -15.11
C TRP A 220 21.96 -22.53 -13.66
N TRP A 221 22.50 -21.40 -13.24
CA TRP A 221 22.28 -20.79 -11.93
C TRP A 221 21.73 -19.38 -12.11
N PHE A 222 20.94 -18.95 -11.13
CA PHE A 222 20.28 -17.66 -11.07
C PHE A 222 20.69 -16.98 -9.77
N ALA A 223 21.17 -15.75 -9.84
CA ALA A 223 21.34 -14.88 -8.69
C ALA A 223 20.42 -13.68 -8.87
N THR A 224 19.60 -13.39 -7.85
CA THR A 224 18.65 -12.28 -7.90
C THR A 224 19.00 -11.25 -6.86
N THR A 225 18.88 -9.99 -7.23
CA THR A 225 18.99 -8.83 -6.36
C THR A 225 17.63 -8.16 -6.25
N LEU A 226 17.11 -8.03 -5.02
CA LEU A 226 15.93 -7.22 -4.73
C LEU A 226 16.37 -5.76 -4.61
N ILE A 227 15.86 -4.89 -5.49
CA ILE A 227 16.13 -3.46 -5.48
C ILE A 227 14.97 -2.72 -4.81
N THR A 228 15.30 -1.84 -3.85
CA THR A 228 14.31 -1.15 -3.00
C THR A 228 14.55 0.36 -3.00
N PRO A 229 14.16 1.09 -4.07
CA PRO A 229 14.39 2.53 -4.19
C PRO A 229 13.91 3.35 -2.98
N SER A 230 12.64 3.20 -2.55
CA SER A 230 12.14 4.01 -1.43
C SER A 230 12.61 3.53 -0.05
N PHE A 231 13.36 2.43 0.03
CA PHE A 231 13.99 1.98 1.27
C PHE A 231 15.49 2.23 1.22
N TYR A 232 15.86 3.51 1.35
CA TYR A 232 17.25 3.99 1.38
C TYR A 232 18.08 3.61 0.14
N GLN A 233 17.43 3.44 -1.01
CA GLN A 233 18.06 2.98 -2.27
C GLN A 233 18.91 1.71 -2.08
N ARG A 234 18.49 0.81 -1.18
CA ARG A 234 19.23 -0.40 -0.87
C ARG A 234 18.95 -1.50 -1.88
N SER A 235 19.86 -2.45 -1.91
CA SER A 235 19.74 -3.67 -2.71
C SER A 235 20.14 -4.89 -1.88
N PHE A 236 19.43 -6.00 -2.10
CA PHE A 236 19.58 -7.22 -1.32
C PHE A 236 19.81 -8.38 -2.28
N ARG A 237 21.07 -8.80 -2.42
CA ARG A 237 21.44 -9.92 -3.29
C ARG A 237 21.23 -11.25 -2.56
N GLY A 238 20.36 -12.09 -3.13
CA GLY A 238 20.13 -13.45 -2.68
C GLY A 238 21.28 -14.40 -3.01
N GLU A 239 21.23 -15.58 -2.42
CA GLU A 239 22.13 -16.68 -2.77
C GLU A 239 21.81 -17.23 -4.17
N PRO A 240 22.82 -17.68 -4.95
CA PRO A 240 22.59 -18.34 -6.21
C PRO A 240 21.75 -19.61 -6.07
N MET A 241 20.77 -19.78 -6.95
CA MET A 241 19.85 -20.91 -6.95
C MET A 241 19.68 -21.50 -8.36
N LEU A 242 19.24 -22.77 -8.43
CA LEU A 242 18.97 -23.45 -9.70
C LEU A 242 17.72 -22.93 -10.43
N HIS A 243 16.87 -22.16 -9.75
CA HIS A 243 15.62 -21.63 -10.31
C HIS A 243 15.44 -20.15 -9.95
N SER A 244 14.98 -19.33 -10.90
CA SER A 244 14.76 -17.88 -10.71
C SER A 244 13.89 -17.58 -9.49
N ASN A 245 12.74 -18.24 -9.36
CA ASN A 245 11.83 -18.02 -8.23
C ASN A 245 12.50 -18.29 -6.87
N MET A 246 13.45 -19.23 -6.81
CA MET A 246 14.21 -19.51 -5.59
C MET A 246 15.24 -18.43 -5.30
N ALA A 247 15.90 -17.91 -6.33
CA ALA A 247 16.84 -16.81 -6.21
C ALA A 247 16.12 -15.54 -5.72
N GLU A 248 14.95 -15.22 -6.27
CA GLU A 248 14.08 -14.13 -5.80
C GLU A 248 13.68 -14.33 -4.33
N THR A 249 13.21 -15.52 -3.97
CA THR A 249 12.87 -15.85 -2.57
C THR A 249 14.07 -15.70 -1.64
N SER A 250 15.27 -16.04 -2.11
CA SER A 250 16.52 -15.86 -1.38
C SER A 250 16.86 -14.38 -1.16
N ALA A 251 16.63 -13.53 -2.17
CA ALA A 251 16.78 -12.07 -2.04
C ALA A 251 15.79 -11.49 -1.02
N CYS A 252 14.52 -11.91 -1.06
CA CYS A 252 13.52 -11.54 -0.05
C CYS A 252 13.96 -11.93 1.37
N ARG A 253 14.53 -13.13 1.54
CA ARG A 253 15.05 -13.57 2.84
C ARG A 253 16.15 -12.64 3.35
N LYS A 254 17.09 -12.22 2.50
CA LYS A 254 18.16 -11.27 2.89
C LYS A 254 17.58 -9.93 3.33
N PHE A 255 16.52 -9.46 2.69
CA PHE A 255 15.80 -8.26 3.13
C PHE A 255 15.13 -8.44 4.50
N LEU A 256 14.44 -9.57 4.74
CA LEU A 256 13.82 -9.85 6.05
C LEU A 256 14.85 -10.08 7.16
N GLU A 257 16.07 -10.49 6.81
CA GLU A 257 17.20 -10.63 7.74
C GLU A 257 17.84 -9.29 8.12
N ASP A 258 17.64 -8.26 7.30
CA ASP A 258 18.21 -6.94 7.52
C ASP A 258 17.67 -6.26 8.78
N THR A 259 18.59 -5.69 9.57
CA THR A 259 18.25 -5.07 10.84
C THR A 259 17.43 -3.80 10.65
N ALA A 260 17.76 -2.96 9.65
CA ALA A 260 17.03 -1.73 9.41
C ALA A 260 15.62 -2.02 8.88
N ALA A 261 15.47 -3.02 8.00
CA ALA A 261 14.16 -3.46 7.52
C ALA A 261 13.28 -3.96 8.68
N ARG A 262 13.84 -4.75 9.60
CA ARG A 262 13.12 -5.22 10.81
C ARG A 262 12.73 -4.09 11.75
N GLU A 263 13.61 -3.12 11.96
CA GLU A 263 13.32 -1.95 12.80
C GLU A 263 12.22 -1.09 12.19
N ALA A 264 12.28 -0.83 10.89
CA ALA A 264 11.22 -0.14 10.17
C ALA A 264 9.89 -0.91 10.27
N ALA A 265 9.93 -2.23 10.05
CA ALA A 265 8.75 -3.09 10.09
C ALA A 265 8.04 -3.12 11.46
N ARG A 266 8.76 -2.91 12.56
CA ARG A 266 8.17 -2.82 13.91
C ARG A 266 7.32 -1.57 14.10
N ASN A 267 7.64 -0.52 13.36
CA ASN A 267 7.04 0.80 13.49
C ASN A 267 6.24 1.18 12.23
N LEU A 268 5.79 0.23 11.42
CA LEU A 268 4.94 0.58 10.27
C LEU A 268 3.55 1.02 10.75
N PRO A 269 3.00 2.13 10.24
CA PRO A 269 1.62 2.49 10.55
C PRO A 269 0.66 1.44 9.98
N PRO A 270 -0.55 1.30 10.54
CA PRO A 270 -1.59 0.42 10.01
C PRO A 270 -1.85 0.69 8.52
N PRO A 271 -2.32 -0.30 7.74
CA PRO A 271 -2.68 -0.08 6.34
C PRO A 271 -3.67 1.09 6.19
N SER A 272 -3.54 1.88 5.12
CA SER A 272 -4.41 3.05 4.87
C SER A 272 -5.90 2.69 4.87
N ARG A 273 -6.26 1.52 4.30
CA ARG A 273 -7.61 0.97 4.32
C ARG A 273 -8.15 0.73 5.74
N VAL A 274 -7.31 0.28 6.68
CA VAL A 274 -7.67 0.08 8.09
C VAL A 274 -7.95 1.43 8.77
N LEU A 275 -7.09 2.44 8.53
CA LEU A 275 -7.29 3.79 9.07
C LEU A 275 -8.59 4.41 8.55
N ARG A 276 -8.85 4.30 7.24
CA ARG A 276 -10.09 4.78 6.63
C ARG A 276 -11.32 4.10 7.25
N ARG A 277 -11.31 2.78 7.36
CA ARG A 277 -12.41 2.01 7.96
C ARG A 277 -12.66 2.39 9.42
N TYR A 278 -11.58 2.58 10.20
CA TYR A 278 -11.67 3.02 11.59
C TYR A 278 -12.41 4.35 11.70
N ILE A 279 -11.99 5.37 10.94
CA ILE A 279 -12.64 6.69 10.95
C ILE A 279 -14.08 6.63 10.42
N THR A 280 -14.34 5.89 9.34
CA THR A 280 -15.70 5.70 8.81
C THR A 280 -16.62 5.07 9.85
N GLY A 281 -16.15 4.08 10.60
CA GLY A 281 -16.92 3.42 11.66
C GLY A 281 -17.29 4.35 12.81
N MET A 282 -16.52 5.42 13.03
CA MET A 282 -16.86 6.45 14.02
C MET A 282 -17.95 7.42 13.52
N LEU A 283 -18.05 7.62 12.20
CA LEU A 283 -18.99 8.52 11.55
C LEU A 283 -20.36 7.85 11.35
N ASN A 284 -21.14 7.74 12.43
CA ASN A 284 -22.51 7.26 12.36
C ASN A 284 -23.44 8.23 11.59
N ARG A 285 -24.62 7.74 11.18
CA ARG A 285 -25.59 8.51 10.38
C ARG A 285 -26.02 9.80 11.07
N ASP A 286 -26.29 9.75 12.38
CA ASP A 286 -26.75 10.90 13.15
C ASP A 286 -25.69 12.00 13.22
N TRP A 287 -24.43 11.62 13.40
CA TRP A 287 -23.33 12.58 13.46
C TRP A 287 -23.01 13.16 12.09
N LYS A 288 -23.09 12.36 11.01
CA LYS A 288 -23.03 12.87 9.64
C LYS A 288 -24.12 13.92 9.38
N ASN A 289 -25.35 13.66 9.83
CA ASN A 289 -26.46 14.60 9.71
C ASN A 289 -26.23 15.88 10.54
N ASP A 290 -25.74 15.77 11.77
CA ASP A 290 -25.36 16.93 12.61
C ASP A 290 -24.29 17.80 11.94
N MET A 291 -23.26 17.18 11.38
CA MET A 291 -22.22 17.89 10.64
C MET A 291 -22.79 18.64 9.44
N LEU A 292 -23.65 18.00 8.65
CA LEU A 292 -24.30 18.63 7.50
C LEU A 292 -25.18 19.81 7.92
N GLN A 293 -25.94 19.68 9.02
CA GLN A 293 -26.73 20.78 9.58
C GLN A 293 -25.86 21.96 10.04
N ARG A 294 -24.63 21.68 10.48
CA ARG A 294 -23.62 22.70 10.85
C ARG A 294 -22.86 23.25 9.63
N GLY A 295 -23.16 22.81 8.41
CA GLY A 295 -22.46 23.22 7.19
C GLY A 295 -21.04 22.61 7.06
N ILE A 296 -20.78 21.50 7.73
CA ILE A 296 -19.50 20.77 7.71
C ILE A 296 -19.64 19.57 6.79
N CYS A 297 -18.68 19.36 5.90
CA CYS A 297 -18.69 18.24 4.96
C CYS A 297 -18.08 16.98 5.61
N PRO A 298 -18.86 15.89 5.82
CA PRO A 298 -18.34 14.68 6.45
C PRO A 298 -17.20 14.01 5.66
N LYS A 299 -17.23 14.09 4.32
CA LYS A 299 -16.17 13.53 3.46
C LYS A 299 -14.84 14.22 3.71
N ARG A 300 -14.83 15.56 3.77
CA ARG A 300 -13.62 16.34 4.09
C ARG A 300 -13.14 16.06 5.51
N VAL A 301 -14.07 15.98 6.47
CA VAL A 301 -13.75 15.61 7.85
C VAL A 301 -13.07 14.25 7.91
N GLN A 302 -13.55 13.26 7.17
CA GLN A 302 -12.95 11.93 7.12
C GLN A 302 -11.52 11.96 6.57
N GLN A 303 -11.30 12.66 5.46
CA GLN A 303 -9.96 12.79 4.86
C GLN A 303 -8.98 13.47 5.81
N ASP A 304 -9.38 14.62 6.36
CA ASP A 304 -8.59 15.38 7.33
C ASP A 304 -8.32 14.57 8.61
N ALA A 305 -9.30 13.80 9.10
CA ALA A 305 -9.17 12.96 10.29
C ALA A 305 -8.19 11.80 10.05
N VAL A 306 -8.21 11.17 8.87
CA VAL A 306 -7.23 10.14 8.50
C VAL A 306 -5.82 10.73 8.47
N GLN A 307 -5.65 11.92 7.89
CA GLN A 307 -4.35 12.60 7.89
C GLN A 307 -3.88 12.96 9.31
N ALA A 308 -4.76 13.54 10.13
CA ALA A 308 -4.43 13.90 11.50
C ALA A 308 -4.11 12.66 12.37
N LEU A 309 -4.79 11.54 12.14
CA LEU A 309 -4.47 10.26 12.78
C LEU A 309 -3.12 9.72 12.29
N SER A 310 -2.80 9.84 11.00
CA SER A 310 -1.49 9.49 10.45
C SER A 310 -0.36 10.31 11.09
N ASP A 311 -0.56 11.62 11.25
CA ASP A 311 0.40 12.51 11.93
C ASP A 311 0.56 12.14 13.42
N LYS A 312 -0.53 11.73 14.07
CA LYS A 312 -0.45 11.19 15.44
C LYS A 312 0.36 9.90 15.49
N LEU A 313 0.15 8.96 14.58
CA LEU A 313 0.93 7.74 14.49
C LEU A 313 2.42 8.03 14.26
N ARG A 314 2.75 9.04 13.44
CA ARG A 314 4.12 9.55 13.30
C ARG A 314 4.70 9.97 14.65
N SER A 315 3.94 10.75 15.43
CA SER A 315 4.37 11.18 16.77
C SER A 315 4.58 10.03 17.77
N MET A 316 3.91 8.90 17.55
CA MET A 316 4.09 7.65 18.31
C MET A 316 5.32 6.85 17.85
N GLY A 317 6.03 7.31 16.83
CA GLY A 317 7.23 6.66 16.31
C GLY A 317 7.00 5.77 15.10
N CYS A 318 5.80 5.79 14.49
CA CYS A 318 5.59 5.10 13.23
C CYS A 318 6.46 5.70 12.10
N ARG A 319 6.83 4.85 11.13
CA ARG A 319 7.80 5.14 10.08
C ARG A 319 7.18 4.91 8.70
N LEU A 320 7.41 5.86 7.79
CA LEU A 320 7.02 5.82 6.38
C LEU A 320 8.18 6.31 5.53
N ALA A 321 8.22 5.93 4.25
CA ALA A 321 9.22 6.41 3.29
C ALA A 321 9.28 7.94 3.26
N LEU A 322 8.10 8.59 3.20
CA LEU A 322 7.97 10.04 3.22
C LEU A 322 8.55 10.69 4.50
N TRP A 323 8.46 10.01 5.64
CA TRP A 323 8.95 10.54 6.92
C TRP A 323 10.43 10.25 7.16
N ASP A 324 10.98 9.30 6.42
CA ASP A 324 12.39 8.94 6.43
C ASP A 324 13.19 9.65 5.31
N ASP A 325 12.60 10.66 4.66
CA ASP A 325 13.16 11.41 3.54
C ASP A 325 13.55 10.52 2.33
N ASN A 326 12.85 9.40 2.14
CA ASN A 326 13.09 8.43 1.06
C ASN A 326 11.98 8.44 -0.01
N ALA A 327 11.36 9.61 -0.24
CA ALA A 327 10.26 9.77 -1.20
C ALA A 327 10.71 9.80 -2.66
#